data_AF-E4XQK0-F1
#
_entry.id   AF-E4XQK0-F1
#
_cell.length_a   1.000
_cell.length_b   1.000
_cell.length_c   1.000
_cell.angle_alpha   90.00
_cell.angle_beta   90.00
_cell.angle_gamma   90.00
#
_symmetry.space_group_name_H-M   'P 1'
#
loop_
_entity.id
_entity.type
_entity.pdbx_description
1 polymer ?
#
loop_
_entity_poly.entity_id
_entity_poly.type
_entity_poly.pdbx_seq_one_letter_code
_entity_poly.pdbx_strand_id
1 'polypeptide(L)'
;MRLFSIFFPFIFGNEICKKKLIKGEDCVQDFHSLGQFTTAFPWSYQADAFTRDPKAHRFPCTVDSPTSHNVKMRIFNHNHQLVANHVTFSINSDSVHLMNDVHWHRNSTTVILVHGWNSRVIEEDEELSNQGKLFVDEMLKQKANVNIVLLDWSEKANDLKYWLPATNTQVVGALLGEFIKNLIDAEMNTIGDFHLAGHSLGAHICGYAAKWLKTRTDGKLPRISALDPAGPMFQFLDDPALNVC
;
A
#
# COMPACT_ATOMS: atom_id res chain seq x y z
N MET A 1 15.87 -18.09 22.10
CA MET A 1 14.92 -17.21 21.39
C MET A 1 14.84 -17.73 19.95
N ARG A 2 13.79 -18.50 19.61
CA ARG A 2 13.71 -19.19 18.31
C ARG A 2 13.20 -18.22 17.24
N LEU A 3 14.07 -17.91 16.28
CA LEU A 3 13.72 -17.25 15.02
C LEU A 3 12.85 -18.20 14.19
N PHE A 4 11.59 -17.85 13.99
CA PHE A 4 10.79 -18.44 12.92
C PHE A 4 11.16 -17.76 11.61
N SER A 5 12.04 -18.41 10.85
CA SER A 5 12.31 -18.07 9.46
C SER A 5 11.27 -18.80 8.61
N ILE A 6 10.23 -18.09 8.18
CA ILE A 6 9.22 -18.65 7.27
C ILE A 6 9.76 -18.48 5.84
N PHE A 7 10.25 -19.57 5.28
CA PHE A 7 10.54 -19.70 3.86
C PHE A 7 9.22 -19.74 3.08
N PHE A 8 8.93 -18.71 2.29
CA PHE A 8 7.92 -18.79 1.24
C PHE A 8 8.57 -19.35 -0.04
N PRO A 9 8.19 -20.54 -0.53
CA PRO A 9 8.63 -21.01 -1.83
C PRO A 9 8.01 -20.14 -2.93
N PHE A 10 8.85 -19.75 -3.89
CA PHE A 10 8.46 -19.07 -5.11
C PHE A 10 7.78 -20.05 -6.07
N ILE A 11 6.52 -19.80 -6.44
CA ILE A 11 5.90 -20.32 -7.67
C ILE A 11 4.89 -19.26 -8.19
N PHE A 12 5.29 -18.56 -9.27
CA PHE A 12 4.47 -17.96 -10.35
C PHE A 12 3.50 -16.78 -10.02
N GLY A 13 3.19 -15.82 -10.91
CA GLY A 13 3.32 -15.72 -12.36
C GLY A 13 2.06 -16.25 -13.09
N ASN A 14 1.09 -15.41 -13.45
CA ASN A 14 -0.12 -15.78 -14.22
C ASN A 14 -1.10 -16.84 -13.64
N GLU A 15 -1.00 -17.17 -12.36
CA GLU A 15 -1.93 -18.07 -11.65
C GLU A 15 -2.57 -17.31 -10.48
N ILE A 16 -3.43 -16.33 -10.75
CA ILE A 16 -4.44 -15.94 -9.76
C ILE A 16 -5.32 -17.17 -9.59
N CYS A 17 -5.05 -17.98 -8.56
CA CYS A 17 -5.81 -19.13 -8.07
C CYS A 17 -6.97 -19.55 -9.01
N LYS A 18 -6.62 -20.15 -10.18
CA LYS A 18 -7.56 -20.42 -11.29
C LYS A 18 -8.70 -21.38 -10.90
N LYS A 19 -8.62 -21.99 -9.71
CA LYS A 19 -9.65 -22.85 -9.12
C LYS A 19 -10.76 -22.11 -8.36
N LYS A 20 -10.68 -20.78 -8.19
CA LYS A 20 -11.68 -20.01 -7.42
C LYS A 20 -12.31 -18.82 -8.15
N LEU A 21 -11.74 -18.31 -9.26
CA LEU A 21 -12.43 -17.34 -10.11
C LEU A 21 -13.52 -18.04 -10.93
N ILE A 22 -14.78 -17.86 -10.53
CA ILE A 22 -15.92 -18.28 -11.33
C ILE A 22 -16.17 -17.19 -12.37
N LYS A 23 -15.82 -17.51 -13.62
CA LYS A 23 -15.99 -16.63 -14.76
C LYS A 23 -17.45 -16.18 -14.87
N GLY A 24 -17.68 -14.87 -14.71
CA GLY A 24 -19.02 -14.25 -14.76
C GLY A 24 -19.69 -14.04 -13.40
N GLU A 25 -19.10 -14.53 -12.30
CA GLU A 25 -19.62 -14.34 -10.93
C GLU A 25 -18.67 -13.53 -10.05
N ASP A 26 -17.36 -13.72 -10.20
CA ASP A 26 -16.36 -12.96 -9.44
C ASP A 26 -15.96 -11.67 -10.15
N CYS A 27 -15.86 -10.59 -9.37
CA CYS A 27 -15.46 -9.30 -9.90
C CYS A 27 -13.97 -9.31 -10.28
N VAL A 28 -13.64 -9.01 -11.53
CA VAL A 28 -12.26 -8.74 -11.96
C VAL A 28 -12.26 -7.41 -12.72
N GLN A 29 -11.49 -6.44 -12.24
CA GLN A 29 -11.30 -5.15 -12.88
C GLN A 29 -9.85 -5.02 -13.33
N ASP A 30 -9.64 -4.60 -14.57
CA ASP A 30 -8.30 -4.40 -15.14
C ASP A 30 -8.01 -2.90 -15.19
N PHE A 31 -6.91 -2.49 -14.57
CA PHE A 31 -6.45 -1.10 -14.54
C PHE A 31 -5.12 -0.94 -15.29
N HIS A 32 -4.96 -1.60 -16.44
CA HIS A 32 -3.84 -1.42 -17.36
C HIS A 32 -2.47 -1.55 -16.68
N SER A 33 -1.76 -0.43 -16.45
CA SER A 33 -0.40 -0.40 -15.87
C SER A 33 -0.35 -1.03 -14.48
N LEU A 34 -1.44 -0.95 -13.72
CA LEU A 34 -1.53 -1.50 -12.36
C LEU A 34 -1.88 -2.99 -12.35
N GLY A 35 -2.49 -3.50 -13.42
CA GLY A 35 -2.92 -4.89 -13.57
C GLY A 35 -4.36 -5.15 -13.09
N GLN A 36 -4.64 -6.41 -12.76
CA GLN A 36 -5.99 -6.88 -12.44
C GLN A 36 -6.24 -6.99 -10.94
N PHE A 37 -7.42 -6.56 -10.52
CA PHE A 37 -7.89 -6.53 -9.14
C PHE A 37 -9.21 -7.27 -9.02
N THR A 38 -9.43 -7.93 -7.89
CA THR A 38 -10.62 -8.75 -7.70
C THR A 38 -11.12 -8.68 -6.26
N THR A 39 -12.43 -8.80 -6.09
CA THR A 39 -13.09 -9.06 -4.80
C THR A 39 -13.33 -10.56 -4.59
N ALA A 40 -12.83 -11.43 -5.47
CA ALA A 40 -12.92 -12.86 -5.24
C ALA A 40 -12.21 -13.25 -3.93
N PHE A 41 -12.59 -14.39 -3.36
CA PHE A 41 -11.81 -14.97 -2.28
C PHE A 41 -10.32 -15.10 -2.70
N PRO A 42 -9.36 -14.73 -1.83
CA PRO A 42 -9.55 -14.38 -0.43
C PRO A 42 -9.69 -12.88 -0.13
N TRP A 43 -9.74 -12.04 -1.16
CA TRP A 43 -9.49 -10.60 -1.08
C TRP A 43 -10.60 -9.79 -0.43
N SER A 44 -11.82 -10.31 -0.42
CA SER A 44 -12.94 -9.69 0.30
C SER A 44 -13.68 -10.71 1.17
N TYR A 45 -13.01 -11.69 1.77
CA TYR A 45 -13.72 -12.64 2.64
C TYR A 45 -13.99 -12.05 4.02
N GLN A 46 -15.26 -11.80 4.31
CA GLN A 46 -15.72 -11.61 5.68
C GLN A 46 -16.10 -12.99 6.21
N ALA A 47 -15.29 -13.54 7.12
CA ALA A 47 -15.62 -14.79 7.78
C ALA A 47 -16.97 -14.63 8.48
N ASP A 48 -18.03 -15.19 7.89
CA ASP A 48 -19.22 -15.44 8.67
C ASP A 48 -18.87 -16.52 9.70
N ALA A 49 -19.42 -16.39 10.90
CA ALA A 49 -19.15 -17.36 11.97
C ALA A 49 -19.86 -18.71 11.74
N PHE A 50 -20.72 -18.81 10.72
CA PHE A 50 -21.77 -19.85 10.62
C PHE A 50 -21.59 -20.84 9.46
N THR A 51 -21.27 -20.37 8.26
CA THR A 51 -21.09 -21.22 7.08
C THR A 51 -19.63 -21.61 6.86
N ARG A 52 -18.67 -20.79 7.34
CA ARG A 52 -17.23 -20.94 7.03
C ARG A 52 -16.96 -21.11 5.53
N ASP A 53 -17.93 -20.82 4.67
CA ASP A 53 -17.82 -20.99 3.23
C ASP A 53 -17.25 -19.69 2.66
N PRO A 54 -16.02 -19.70 2.11
CA PRO A 54 -15.43 -18.54 1.45
C PRO A 54 -16.26 -18.01 0.26
N LYS A 55 -17.24 -18.79 -0.23
CA LYS A 55 -18.10 -18.47 -1.36
C LYS A 55 -19.49 -17.95 -0.98
N ALA A 56 -19.89 -18.07 0.30
CA ALA A 56 -21.25 -17.72 0.74
C ALA A 56 -21.51 -16.20 0.78
N HIS A 57 -20.45 -15.38 0.91
CA HIS A 57 -20.54 -13.93 1.00
C HIS A 57 -19.71 -13.28 -0.10
N ARG A 58 -20.32 -13.07 -1.27
CA ARG A 58 -19.72 -12.34 -2.39
C ARG A 58 -19.97 -10.85 -2.24
N PHE A 59 -18.91 -10.06 -2.26
CA PHE A 59 -19.03 -8.62 -2.21
C PHE A 59 -19.32 -8.04 -3.61
N PRO A 60 -20.09 -6.93 -3.70
CA PRO A 60 -20.31 -6.23 -4.97
C PRO A 60 -19.00 -5.81 -5.64
N CYS A 61 -19.03 -5.61 -6.97
CA CYS A 61 -17.92 -5.05 -7.74
C CYS A 61 -17.65 -3.59 -7.35
N THR A 62 -16.89 -3.36 -6.28
CA THR A 62 -16.61 -2.01 -5.75
C THR A 62 -15.13 -1.79 -5.50
N VAL A 63 -14.24 -2.48 -6.24
CA VAL A 63 -12.86 -2.01 -6.34
C VAL A 63 -12.94 -0.67 -7.07
N ASP A 64 -12.67 0.40 -6.36
CA ASP A 64 -12.74 1.74 -6.92
C ASP A 64 -11.67 1.92 -8.02
N SER A 65 -11.90 2.79 -9.00
CA SER A 65 -10.86 3.07 -10.00
C SER A 65 -9.66 3.74 -9.34
N PRO A 66 -8.42 3.51 -9.80
CA PRO A 66 -7.23 4.13 -9.22
C PRO A 66 -7.30 5.66 -9.21
N THR A 67 -7.91 6.25 -10.25
CA THR A 67 -8.16 7.69 -10.37
C THR A 67 -9.11 8.24 -9.31
N SER A 68 -10.04 7.43 -8.80
CA SER A 68 -11.02 7.83 -7.79
C SER A 68 -10.52 7.71 -6.35
N HIS A 69 -9.31 7.18 -6.13
CA HIS A 69 -8.78 7.02 -4.77
C HIS A 69 -8.20 8.32 -4.19
N ASN A 70 -7.89 9.31 -5.03
CA ASN A 70 -7.34 10.61 -4.63
C ASN A 70 -6.21 10.48 -3.60
N VAL A 71 -5.30 9.52 -3.82
CA VAL A 71 -4.19 9.28 -2.91
C VAL A 71 -3.21 10.44 -3.02
N LYS A 72 -3.06 11.16 -1.91
CA LYS A 72 -2.16 12.30 -1.77
C LYS A 72 -0.86 11.82 -1.13
N MET A 73 0.25 12.36 -1.60
CA MET A 73 1.55 12.11 -0.99
C MET A 73 2.21 13.44 -0.64
N ARG A 74 2.86 13.48 0.53
CA ARG A 74 3.62 14.66 0.99
C ARG A 74 5.02 14.25 1.40
N ILE A 75 6.00 15.02 0.97
CA ILE A 75 7.43 14.67 1.07
C ILE A 75 8.15 15.65 1.99
N PHE A 76 9.10 15.09 2.74
CA PHE A 76 9.96 15.82 3.66
C PHE A 76 11.38 15.28 3.58
N ASN A 77 12.35 16.15 3.80
CA ASN A 77 13.76 15.81 4.02
C ASN A 77 14.44 17.00 4.70
N HIS A 78 15.75 16.96 4.94
CA HIS A 78 16.47 18.08 5.59
C HIS A 78 16.47 19.40 4.81
N ASN A 79 16.27 19.35 3.50
CA ASN A 79 16.16 20.53 2.64
C ASN A 79 14.69 20.92 2.38
N HIS A 80 13.77 19.99 2.61
CA HIS A 80 12.34 20.07 2.38
C HIS A 80 11.63 20.07 3.75
N GLN A 81 11.97 21.06 4.60
CA GLN A 81 11.39 21.21 5.94
C GLN A 81 10.42 22.40 5.96
N LEU A 82 9.12 22.09 5.99
CA LEU A 82 8.04 22.77 6.71
C LEU A 82 8.20 24.28 6.95
N VAL A 83 7.39 25.08 6.23
CA VAL A 83 6.59 26.25 6.73
C VAL A 83 5.90 27.02 5.57
N ALA A 84 6.19 26.77 4.29
CA ALA A 84 5.46 27.45 3.20
C ALA A 84 5.12 26.63 1.95
N ASN A 85 5.90 25.58 1.61
CA ASN A 85 5.77 24.91 0.31
C ASN A 85 5.77 23.38 0.48
N HIS A 86 4.69 22.82 1.04
CA HIS A 86 4.48 21.37 0.97
C HIS A 86 4.06 21.01 -0.45
N VAL A 87 4.80 20.11 -1.10
CA VAL A 87 4.36 19.53 -2.36
C VAL A 87 3.43 18.36 -2.03
N THR A 88 2.12 18.63 -2.04
CA THR A 88 1.11 17.59 -2.11
C THR A 88 0.95 17.21 -3.58
N PHE A 89 1.06 15.92 -3.89
CA PHE A 89 0.89 15.45 -5.25
C PHE A 89 -0.01 14.22 -5.29
N SER A 90 -0.76 14.10 -6.39
CA SER A 90 -1.59 12.94 -6.66
C SER A 90 -0.73 11.81 -7.20
N ILE A 91 -0.86 10.62 -6.62
CA ILE A 91 -0.04 9.46 -7.00
C ILE A 91 -0.15 9.09 -8.50
N ASN A 92 -1.26 9.45 -9.15
CA ASN A 92 -1.59 9.10 -10.54
C ASN A 92 -1.07 10.09 -11.61
N SER A 93 -0.84 11.36 -11.28
CA SER A 93 -0.57 12.40 -12.28
C SER A 93 0.81 13.05 -12.13
N ASP A 94 1.45 12.92 -10.97
CA ASP A 94 2.49 13.86 -10.57
C ASP A 94 3.84 13.23 -10.22
N SER A 95 4.01 11.91 -10.38
CA SER A 95 5.34 11.28 -10.19
C SER A 95 6.41 11.89 -11.11
N VAL A 96 6.00 12.46 -12.25
CA VAL A 96 6.86 13.20 -13.19
C VAL A 96 7.39 14.51 -12.58
N HIS A 97 6.64 15.16 -11.68
CA HIS A 97 7.10 16.38 -11.02
C HIS A 97 8.22 16.11 -10.02
N LEU A 98 8.18 14.97 -9.33
CA LEU A 98 9.24 14.52 -8.43
C LEU A 98 10.56 14.17 -9.12
N MET A 99 10.49 13.64 -10.34
CA MET A 99 11.69 13.36 -11.14
C MET A 99 12.47 14.64 -11.47
N ASN A 100 11.80 15.78 -11.47
CA ASN A 100 12.39 17.10 -11.71
C ASN A 100 12.65 17.89 -10.41
N ASP A 101 12.30 17.34 -9.25
CA ASP A 101 12.53 18.00 -7.96
C ASP A 101 14.02 17.91 -7.58
N VAL A 102 14.69 19.06 -7.64
CA VAL A 102 16.11 19.21 -7.27
C VAL A 102 16.38 18.94 -5.79
N HIS A 103 15.33 18.91 -4.96
CA HIS A 103 15.45 18.69 -3.52
C HIS A 103 15.23 17.23 -3.11
N TRP A 104 14.84 16.33 -4.02
CA TRP A 104 14.82 14.90 -3.73
C TRP A 104 16.23 14.36 -3.50
N HIS A 105 16.45 13.68 -2.37
CA HIS A 105 17.74 13.06 -2.08
C HIS A 105 17.88 11.74 -2.84
N ARG A 106 18.60 11.76 -3.97
CA ARG A 106 18.84 10.55 -4.78
C ARG A 106 19.65 9.50 -4.02
N ASN A 107 19.45 8.20 -4.33
CA ASN A 107 20.17 7.06 -3.73
C ASN A 107 20.24 7.12 -2.20
N SER A 108 19.19 7.67 -1.59
CA SER A 108 19.10 7.92 -0.15
C SER A 108 17.92 7.18 0.42
N THR A 109 17.99 6.84 1.71
CA THR A 109 16.92 6.06 2.34
C THR A 109 15.60 6.80 2.23
N THR A 110 14.58 6.13 1.70
CA THR A 110 13.22 6.67 1.56
C THR A 110 12.27 5.90 2.46
N VAL A 111 11.70 6.57 3.45
CA VAL A 111 10.76 5.98 4.41
C VAL A 111 9.35 6.49 4.11
N ILE A 112 8.43 5.56 3.84
CA ILE A 112 7.04 5.89 3.47
C ILE A 112 6.11 5.43 4.58
N LEU A 113 5.38 6.36 5.19
CA LEU A 113 4.33 6.10 6.18
C LEU A 113 2.96 5.99 5.51
N VAL A 114 2.23 4.92 5.80
CA VAL A 114 0.87 4.67 5.32
C VAL A 114 -0.08 4.49 6.51
N HIS A 115 -1.11 5.33 6.60
CA HIS A 115 -2.10 5.24 7.69
C HIS A 115 -3.14 4.13 7.46
N GLY A 116 -4.00 3.92 8.47
CA GLY A 116 -5.03 2.88 8.49
C GLY A 116 -6.45 3.38 8.21
N TRP A 117 -7.41 2.52 8.53
CA TRP A 117 -8.85 2.79 8.48
C TRP A 117 -9.24 3.98 9.36
N ASN A 118 -10.18 4.81 8.89
CA ASN A 118 -10.71 5.96 9.60
C ASN A 118 -9.61 6.87 10.20
N SER A 119 -8.54 7.06 9.43
CA SER A 119 -7.37 7.85 9.80
C SER A 119 -6.94 8.69 8.60
N ARG A 120 -6.06 9.65 8.86
CA ARG A 120 -5.40 10.50 7.87
C ARG A 120 -4.03 10.92 8.38
N VAL A 121 -3.17 11.38 7.49
CA VAL A 121 -1.88 12.01 7.81
C VAL A 121 -1.81 13.47 7.37
N ILE A 122 -2.68 13.86 6.43
CA ILE A 122 -2.92 15.22 5.96
C ILE A 122 -4.36 15.60 6.35
N GLU A 123 -4.51 16.73 7.03
CA GLU A 123 -5.80 17.28 7.46
C GLU A 123 -6.53 18.01 6.31
N GLU A 124 -7.81 18.33 6.51
CA GLU A 124 -8.65 19.00 5.50
C GLU A 124 -8.19 20.42 5.17
N ASP A 125 -7.55 21.10 6.14
CA ASP A 125 -6.89 22.40 5.98
C ASP A 125 -5.49 22.29 5.36
N GLU A 126 -5.14 21.10 4.84
CA GLU A 126 -3.83 20.74 4.30
C GLU A 126 -2.70 20.79 5.34
N GLU A 127 -2.98 20.89 6.64
CA GLU A 127 -1.95 20.72 7.66
C GLU A 127 -1.57 19.25 7.85
N LEU A 128 -0.42 19.01 8.47
CA LEU A 128 -0.12 17.64 8.92
C LEU A 128 -0.89 17.32 10.20
N SER A 129 -1.43 16.10 10.25
CA SER A 129 -1.92 15.51 11.50
C SER A 129 -0.81 15.44 12.56
N ASN A 130 -1.17 15.37 13.83
CA ASN A 130 -0.20 15.23 14.92
C ASN A 130 0.70 13.99 14.75
N GLN A 131 0.13 12.88 14.27
CA GLN A 131 0.89 11.67 14.00
C GLN A 131 1.89 11.87 12.86
N GLY A 132 1.47 12.52 11.78
CA GLY A 132 2.34 12.87 10.65
C GLY A 132 3.51 13.78 11.07
N LYS A 133 3.20 14.84 11.84
CA LYS A 133 4.21 15.78 12.40
C LYS A 133 5.26 15.03 13.23
N LEU A 134 4.81 14.25 14.22
CA LEU A 134 5.71 13.48 15.09
C LEU A 134 6.57 12.48 14.32
N PHE A 135 5.99 11.78 13.34
CA PHE A 135 6.75 10.83 12.54
C PHE A 135 7.84 11.51 11.71
N VAL A 136 7.51 12.61 11.03
CA VAL A 136 8.48 13.38 10.23
C VAL A 136 9.60 13.91 11.11
N ASP A 137 9.26 14.56 12.23
CA ASP A 137 10.22 15.14 13.16
C ASP A 137 11.21 14.10 13.70
N GLU A 138 10.70 12.93 14.08
CA GLU A 138 11.54 11.86 14.63
C GLU A 138 12.44 11.23 13.56
N MET A 139 11.90 11.01 12.36
CA MET A 139 12.68 10.48 11.24
C MET A 139 13.81 11.42 10.80
N LEU A 140 13.56 12.74 10.80
CA LEU A 140 14.58 13.75 10.50
C LEU A 140 15.69 13.77 11.55
N LYS A 141 15.37 13.58 12.84
CA LYS A 141 16.38 13.50 13.91
C LYS A 141 17.26 12.26 13.80
N GLN A 142 16.67 11.12 13.40
CA GLN A 142 17.38 9.84 13.38
C GLN A 142 18.22 9.60 12.12
N LYS A 143 17.94 10.29 11.01
CA LYS A 143 18.59 10.04 9.72
C LYS A 143 19.07 11.33 9.07
N ALA A 144 20.36 11.40 8.77
CA ALA A 144 20.99 12.58 8.19
C ALA A 144 20.64 12.78 6.70
N ASN A 145 20.42 11.69 5.95
CA ASN A 145 20.08 11.72 4.54
C ASN A 145 18.89 10.79 4.29
N VAL A 146 17.69 11.37 4.25
CA VAL A 146 16.42 10.64 4.22
C VAL A 146 15.36 11.41 3.44
N ASN A 147 14.63 10.71 2.59
CA ASN A 147 13.33 11.18 2.12
C ASN A 147 12.25 10.53 2.99
N ILE A 148 11.32 11.34 3.50
CA ILE A 148 10.18 10.89 4.27
C ILE A 148 8.94 11.19 3.46
N VAL A 149 8.07 10.21 3.30
CA VAL A 149 6.86 10.33 2.50
C VAL A 149 5.66 9.93 3.35
N LEU A 150 4.69 10.82 3.47
CA LEU A 150 3.40 10.51 4.08
C LEU A 150 2.40 10.23 2.96
N LEU A 151 1.82 9.03 2.95
CA LEU A 151 0.78 8.65 2.00
C LEU A 151 -0.58 8.77 2.69
N ASP A 152 -1.39 9.69 2.19
CA ASP A 152 -2.76 9.92 2.62
C ASP A 152 -3.74 9.31 1.60
N TRP A 153 -4.54 8.36 2.07
CA TRP A 153 -5.61 7.72 1.33
C TRP A 153 -6.94 7.85 2.08
N SER A 154 -7.09 8.92 2.87
CA SER A 154 -8.18 9.11 3.83
C SER A 154 -9.57 9.11 3.18
N GLU A 155 -9.69 9.57 1.93
CA GLU A 155 -10.93 9.54 1.15
C GLU A 155 -11.52 8.12 1.04
N LYS A 156 -10.65 7.11 0.86
CA LYS A 156 -11.07 5.70 0.79
C LYS A 156 -10.93 4.97 2.11
N ALA A 157 -10.13 5.49 3.04
CA ALA A 157 -9.97 4.91 4.37
C ALA A 157 -11.15 5.20 5.30
N ASN A 158 -11.90 6.28 5.08
CA ASN A 158 -12.97 6.75 5.96
C ASN A 158 -14.38 6.27 5.53
N ASP A 159 -14.55 4.97 5.33
CA ASP A 159 -15.88 4.37 5.10
C ASP A 159 -16.29 3.49 6.28
N LEU A 160 -17.53 3.61 6.74
CA LEU A 160 -18.11 2.81 7.83
C LEU A 160 -18.24 1.34 7.45
N LYS A 161 -18.39 1.02 6.16
CA LYS A 161 -18.42 -0.33 5.62
C LYS A 161 -16.98 -0.85 5.47
N TYR A 162 -16.37 -1.31 6.56
CA TYR A 162 -14.95 -1.71 6.65
C TYR A 162 -14.40 -2.55 5.48
N TRP A 163 -15.23 -3.41 4.87
CA TRP A 163 -14.83 -4.22 3.72
C TRP A 163 -14.44 -3.40 2.48
N LEU A 164 -14.98 -2.18 2.31
CA LEU A 164 -14.60 -1.25 1.24
C LEU A 164 -13.14 -0.76 1.39
N PRO A 165 -12.74 -0.10 2.49
CA PRO A 165 -11.35 0.31 2.69
C PRO A 165 -10.39 -0.87 2.71
N ALA A 166 -10.82 -2.02 3.27
CA ALA A 166 -10.01 -3.24 3.24
C ALA A 166 -9.74 -3.72 1.80
N THR A 167 -10.75 -3.71 0.93
CA THR A 167 -10.59 -4.09 -0.49
C THR A 167 -9.72 -3.08 -1.24
N ASN A 168 -9.92 -1.78 -1.00
CA ASN A 168 -9.16 -0.70 -1.64
C ASN A 168 -7.67 -0.71 -1.29
N THR A 169 -7.25 -1.39 -0.21
CA THR A 169 -5.81 -1.57 0.09
C THR A 169 -5.02 -2.21 -1.05
N GLN A 170 -5.66 -3.05 -1.89
CA GLN A 170 -5.01 -3.63 -3.06
C GLN A 170 -4.63 -2.56 -4.09
N VAL A 171 -5.58 -1.67 -4.41
CA VAL A 171 -5.39 -0.62 -5.41
C VAL A 171 -4.40 0.42 -4.90
N VAL A 172 -4.55 0.88 -3.66
CA VAL A 172 -3.61 1.82 -3.05
C VAL A 172 -2.20 1.23 -2.95
N GLY A 173 -2.10 -0.08 -2.66
CA GLY A 173 -0.82 -0.79 -2.66
C GLY A 173 -0.17 -0.84 -4.04
N ALA A 174 -0.95 -1.11 -5.09
CA ALA A 174 -0.43 -1.08 -6.47
C ALA A 174 0.00 0.32 -6.89
N LEU A 175 -0.76 1.37 -6.52
CA LEU A 175 -0.39 2.76 -6.76
C LEU A 175 0.92 3.14 -6.06
N LEU A 176 1.09 2.74 -4.80
CA LEU A 176 2.36 2.92 -4.08
C LEU A 176 3.50 2.14 -4.76
N GLY A 177 3.23 0.92 -5.24
CA GLY A 177 4.20 0.13 -6.00
C GLY A 177 4.63 0.82 -7.30
N GLU A 178 3.68 1.36 -8.05
CA GLU A 178 3.94 2.09 -9.30
C GLU A 178 4.75 3.36 -9.03
N PHE A 179 4.41 4.12 -7.98
CA PHE A 179 5.20 5.27 -7.54
C PHE A 179 6.66 4.90 -7.27
N ILE A 180 6.92 3.84 -6.50
CA ILE A 180 8.27 3.38 -6.19
C ILE A 180 8.99 2.91 -7.46
N LYS A 181 8.30 2.18 -8.35
CA LYS A 181 8.87 1.75 -9.62
C LYS A 181 9.28 2.94 -10.48
N ASN A 182 8.44 3.98 -10.55
CA ASN A 182 8.75 5.18 -11.31
C ASN A 182 10.02 5.89 -10.79
N LEU A 183 10.23 5.92 -9.47
CA LEU A 183 11.47 6.45 -8.88
C LEU A 183 12.70 5.58 -9.23
N ILE A 184 12.53 4.27 -9.32
CA ILE A 184 13.59 3.34 -9.72
C ILE A 184 13.92 3.51 -11.20
N ASP A 185 12.91 3.52 -12.07
CA ASP A 185 13.06 3.69 -13.52
C ASP A 185 13.72 5.03 -13.87
N ALA A 186 13.44 6.08 -13.09
CA ALA A 186 14.05 7.41 -13.24
C ALA A 186 15.43 7.56 -12.56
N GLU A 187 16.01 6.47 -12.07
CA GLU A 187 17.30 6.44 -11.38
C GLU A 187 17.37 7.43 -10.19
N MET A 188 16.23 7.66 -9.53
CA MET A 188 16.17 8.48 -8.32
C MET A 188 16.60 7.66 -7.11
N ASN A 189 16.28 6.36 -7.09
CA ASN A 189 16.57 5.43 -6.03
C ASN A 189 16.74 4.00 -6.55
N THR A 190 17.34 3.14 -5.75
CA THR A 190 17.31 1.69 -5.95
C THR A 190 16.24 1.05 -5.06
N ILE A 191 15.79 -0.15 -5.41
CA ILE A 191 14.82 -0.92 -4.61
C ILE A 191 15.27 -1.08 -3.14
N GLY A 192 16.58 -1.11 -2.89
CA GLY A 192 17.19 -1.25 -1.57
C GLY A 192 17.12 -0.01 -0.68
N ASP A 193 16.70 1.14 -1.23
CA ASP A 193 16.62 2.38 -0.46
C ASP A 193 15.30 2.54 0.28
N PHE A 194 14.30 1.73 -0.05
CA PHE A 194 12.92 1.93 0.42
C PHE A 194 12.60 1.16 1.69
N HIS A 195 11.96 1.85 2.65
CA HIS A 195 11.37 1.26 3.85
C HIS A 195 9.91 1.70 3.94
N LEU A 196 9.00 0.74 3.88
CA LEU A 196 7.57 1.01 4.07
C LEU A 196 7.17 0.79 5.53
N ALA A 197 6.44 1.75 6.11
CA ALA A 197 5.85 1.64 7.44
C ALA A 197 4.33 1.83 7.32
N GLY A 198 3.56 0.82 7.71
CA GLY A 198 2.11 0.82 7.55
C GLY A 198 1.41 0.52 8.87
N HIS A 199 0.43 1.34 9.24
CA HIS A 199 -0.41 1.12 10.42
C HIS A 199 -1.76 0.51 10.04
N SER A 200 -2.22 -0.52 10.76
CA SER A 200 -3.54 -1.13 10.55
C SER A 200 -3.73 -1.59 9.09
N LEU A 201 -4.71 -1.06 8.34
CA LEU A 201 -4.87 -1.33 6.90
C LEU A 201 -3.66 -0.88 6.06
N GLY A 202 -2.91 0.12 6.51
CA GLY A 202 -1.68 0.58 5.87
C GLY A 202 -0.60 -0.48 5.82
N ALA A 203 -0.55 -1.40 6.79
CA ALA A 203 0.38 -2.53 6.76
C ALA A 203 0.14 -3.43 5.54
N HIS A 204 -1.13 -3.68 5.22
CA HIS A 204 -1.52 -4.47 4.06
C HIS A 204 -1.25 -3.73 2.75
N ILE A 205 -1.49 -2.41 2.70
CA ILE A 205 -1.07 -1.56 1.56
C ILE A 205 0.43 -1.73 1.28
N CYS A 206 1.28 -1.67 2.32
CA CYS A 206 2.72 -1.91 2.16
C CYS A 206 3.04 -3.32 1.64
N GLY A 207 2.32 -4.34 2.13
CA GLY A 207 2.45 -5.72 1.64
C GLY A 207 2.06 -5.86 0.17
N TYR A 208 0.96 -5.24 -0.25
CA TYR A 208 0.52 -5.21 -1.65
C TYR A 208 1.51 -4.48 -2.55
N ALA A 209 2.04 -3.33 -2.12
CA ALA A 209 3.08 -2.61 -2.85
C ALA A 209 4.32 -3.48 -3.07
N ALA A 210 4.80 -4.16 -2.02
CA ALA A 210 5.94 -5.06 -2.11
C ALA A 210 5.69 -6.24 -3.05
N LYS A 211 4.50 -6.84 -3.00
CA LYS A 211 4.08 -7.92 -3.90
C LYS A 211 4.04 -7.44 -5.35
N TRP A 212 3.48 -6.25 -5.58
CA TRP A 212 3.36 -5.66 -6.91
C TRP A 212 4.74 -5.34 -7.53
N LEU A 213 5.66 -4.79 -6.72
CA LEU A 213 7.03 -4.49 -7.13
C LEU A 213 7.84 -5.75 -7.45
N LYS A 214 7.72 -6.80 -6.63
CA LYS A 214 8.44 -8.07 -6.83
C LYS A 214 8.20 -8.70 -8.21
N THR A 215 7.07 -8.43 -8.85
CA THR A 215 6.76 -8.95 -10.20
C THR A 215 7.18 -8.00 -11.33
N ARG A 216 7.74 -6.82 -11.01
CA ARG A 216 7.98 -5.71 -11.93
C ARG A 216 9.36 -5.05 -11.79
N THR A 217 10.14 -5.44 -10.79
CA THR A 217 11.51 -4.97 -10.57
C THR A 217 12.42 -6.15 -10.23
N ASP A 218 13.70 -6.01 -10.57
CA ASP A 218 14.73 -6.97 -10.18
C ASP A 218 15.14 -6.72 -8.73
N GLY A 219 14.35 -7.25 -7.79
CA GLY A 219 14.65 -7.14 -6.37
C GLY A 219 13.45 -7.36 -5.46
N LYS A 220 13.68 -7.13 -4.17
CA LYS A 220 12.65 -7.16 -3.14
C LYS A 220 12.83 -5.92 -2.28
N LEU A 221 11.71 -5.35 -1.81
CA LEU A 221 11.77 -4.33 -0.77
C LEU A 221 12.50 -4.90 0.45
N PRO A 222 13.52 -4.20 0.97
CA PRO A 222 14.36 -4.73 2.04
C PRO A 222 13.64 -4.73 3.38
N ARG A 223 12.66 -3.83 3.58
CA ARG A 223 11.99 -3.66 4.87
C ARG A 223 10.56 -3.15 4.75
N ILE A 224 9.68 -3.83 5.48
CA ILE A 224 8.34 -3.35 5.83
C ILE A 224 8.24 -3.36 7.36
N SER A 225 7.72 -2.31 7.96
CA SER A 225 7.35 -2.25 9.38
C SER A 225 5.84 -2.18 9.50
N ALA A 226 5.26 -3.26 9.99
CA ALA A 226 3.83 -3.45 10.12
C ALA A 226 3.42 -3.05 11.54
N LEU A 227 2.82 -1.87 11.69
CA LEU A 227 2.45 -1.26 12.97
C LEU A 227 1.02 -1.68 13.31
N ASP A 228 0.87 -2.72 14.13
CA ASP A 228 -0.42 -3.31 14.49
C ASP A 228 -1.31 -3.64 13.27
N PRO A 229 -0.92 -4.62 12.43
CA PRO A 229 -1.62 -4.94 11.18
C PRO A 229 -3.06 -5.37 11.42
N ALA A 230 -3.99 -4.87 10.62
CA ALA A 230 -5.41 -5.18 10.81
C ALA A 230 -5.72 -6.67 10.60
N GLY A 231 -6.40 -7.29 11.56
CA GLY A 231 -6.82 -8.70 11.48
C GLY A 231 -8.07 -8.95 10.61
N PRO A 232 -9.18 -8.21 10.77
CA PRO A 232 -10.42 -8.46 10.02
C PRO A 232 -10.17 -8.42 8.51
N MET A 233 -10.71 -9.41 7.77
CA MET A 233 -10.49 -9.61 6.32
C MET A 233 -9.10 -10.13 5.90
N PHE A 234 -8.12 -10.22 6.81
CA PHE A 234 -6.73 -10.65 6.50
C PHE A 234 -6.24 -11.85 7.33
N GLN A 235 -6.75 -12.05 8.54
CA GLN A 235 -6.23 -13.05 9.49
C GLN A 235 -6.58 -14.51 9.17
N PHE A 236 -7.58 -14.74 8.32
CA PHE A 236 -8.02 -16.10 7.94
C PHE A 236 -7.38 -16.59 6.64
N LEU A 237 -6.36 -15.86 6.16
CA LEU A 237 -5.53 -16.26 5.03
C LEU A 237 -4.52 -17.35 5.38
N ASP A 238 -4.41 -17.80 6.63
CA ASP A 238 -3.48 -18.87 7.03
C ASP A 238 -4.17 -20.19 7.36
N ASP A 239 -5.52 -20.23 7.37
CA ASP A 239 -6.28 -21.45 7.62
C ASP A 239 -6.07 -22.43 6.43
N PRO A 240 -5.46 -23.61 6.60
CA PRO A 240 -5.25 -24.57 5.51
C PRO A 240 -6.54 -24.99 4.80
N ALA A 241 -7.70 -24.89 5.46
CA ALA A 241 -9.00 -25.15 4.84
C ALA A 241 -9.43 -24.02 3.87
N LEU A 242 -8.90 -22.82 4.05
CA LEU A 242 -9.11 -21.63 3.21
C LEU A 242 -7.93 -21.41 2.24
N ASN A 243 -6.71 -21.78 2.67
CA ASN A 243 -5.43 -21.83 1.96
C ASN A 243 -5.31 -23.05 1.05
N VAL A 244 -6.22 -23.11 0.10
CA VAL A 244 -6.09 -23.98 -1.07
C VAL A 244 -5.56 -23.17 -2.24
N CYS A 245 -4.46 -22.44 -1.99
CA CYS A 245 -3.46 -21.98 -2.95
C CYS A 245 -2.10 -22.16 -2.21
#